data_AF-A0A1Q7EZ74-F1
#
_entry.id   AF-A0A1Q7EZ74-F1
#
_cell.length_a   1.000
_cell.length_b   1.000
_cell.length_c   1.000
_cell.angle_alpha   90.00
_cell.angle_beta   90.00
_cell.angle_gamma   90.00
#
_symmetry.space_group_name_H-M   'P 1'
#
loop_
_entity.id
_entity.type
_entity.pdbx_description
1 polymer ?
#
loop_
_entity_poly.entity_id
_entity_poly.type
_entity_poly.pdbx_seq_one_letter_code
_entity_poly.pdbx_strand_id
1 'polypeptide(L)'
;MIGRAAITQRDDGMVVDPRSDVEWLEWVPAGAVRNWCDGDLLVDWLAEYGEQHGFRRDDHLPGYDRVFDLPRFLMEQGRRFEQALLVDLQARWPVTRISTRPDEARSLAAAEATWDAMKGGAPVIASAVLRDPERRTFGVADLLVRSDILGELCPDAFIGDQLELPVAAMRHGRHYRVVDVKFSTLHLLKDGGLGAPRTWPAARGGKAPPAAIGAGNGSRACHPMRMCGPATKTSRASSPAPAHGSAACGPRARSGACSRSRPCLSSGRT
;
A
#
# COMPACT_ATOMS: atom_id res chain seq x y z
N MET A 1 9.98 -11.01 7.33
CA MET A 1 10.20 -10.08 8.47
C MET A 1 8.98 -9.16 8.65
N ILE A 2 8.76 -8.53 9.82
CA ILE A 2 7.60 -7.62 9.99
C ILE A 2 7.97 -6.38 10.81
N GLY A 3 7.42 -5.24 10.42
CA GLY A 3 7.44 -4.01 11.19
C GLY A 3 8.57 -3.04 10.85
N ARG A 4 9.00 -2.22 11.82
CA ARG A 4 10.02 -1.16 11.62
C ARG A 4 11.30 -1.68 10.96
N ALA A 5 11.73 -2.90 11.29
CA ALA A 5 12.92 -3.51 10.72
C ALA A 5 12.85 -3.68 9.19
N ALA A 6 11.63 -3.84 8.62
CA ALA A 6 11.44 -3.98 7.18
C ALA A 6 11.77 -2.71 6.39
N ILE A 7 12.00 -1.57 7.06
CA ILE A 7 12.42 -0.31 6.42
C ILE A 7 13.89 -0.39 5.96
N THR A 8 14.71 -1.20 6.65
CA THR A 8 16.17 -1.24 6.47
C THR A 8 16.74 -2.65 6.41
N GLN A 9 15.91 -3.70 6.44
CA GLN A 9 16.39 -5.08 6.44
C GLN A 9 15.59 -5.94 5.47
N ARG A 10 16.30 -6.87 4.84
CA ARG A 10 15.79 -7.86 3.90
C ARG A 10 15.28 -9.12 4.59
N ASP A 11 14.55 -9.96 3.88
CA ASP A 11 14.01 -11.19 4.47
C ASP A 11 15.08 -12.22 4.89
N ASP A 12 16.29 -12.14 4.32
CA ASP A 12 17.48 -12.92 4.72
C ASP A 12 18.18 -12.39 5.98
N GLY A 13 17.69 -11.28 6.56
CA GLY A 13 18.26 -10.62 7.73
C GLY A 13 19.38 -9.63 7.42
N MET A 14 19.75 -9.45 6.15
CA MET A 14 20.77 -8.47 5.75
C MET A 14 20.23 -7.05 5.95
N VAL A 15 21.02 -6.20 6.60
CA VAL A 15 20.73 -4.77 6.72
C VAL A 15 21.09 -4.08 5.41
N VAL A 16 20.14 -3.38 4.82
CA VAL A 16 20.29 -2.54 3.64
C VAL A 16 19.70 -1.17 3.97
N ASP A 17 20.56 -0.25 4.41
CA ASP A 17 20.22 1.13 4.76
C ASP A 17 21.22 2.07 4.08
N PRO A 18 20.87 2.65 2.91
CA PRO A 18 21.77 3.53 2.18
C PRO A 18 22.01 4.85 2.94
N ARG A 19 23.28 5.19 3.15
CA ARG A 19 23.78 6.37 3.88
C ARG A 19 24.51 7.37 3.00
N SER A 20 24.78 7.03 1.74
CA SER A 20 25.42 7.90 0.77
C SER A 20 24.69 7.90 -0.58
N ASP A 21 24.90 8.95 -1.38
CA ASP A 21 24.28 9.04 -2.70
C ASP A 21 24.70 7.89 -3.63
N VAL A 22 25.93 7.38 -3.48
CA VAL A 22 26.43 6.24 -4.25
C VAL A 22 25.63 4.97 -3.93
N GLU A 23 25.34 4.71 -2.66
CA GLU A 23 24.52 3.55 -2.26
C GLU A 23 23.07 3.71 -2.73
N TRP A 24 22.56 4.94 -2.81
CA TRP A 24 21.24 5.23 -3.38
C TRP A 24 21.16 5.00 -4.89
N LEU A 25 22.28 4.93 -5.62
CA LEU A 25 22.27 4.59 -7.05
C LEU A 25 21.80 3.15 -7.30
N GLU A 26 21.94 2.26 -6.31
CA GLU A 26 21.43 0.88 -6.40
C GLU A 26 19.91 0.79 -6.14
N TRP A 27 19.27 1.90 -5.80
CA TRP A 27 17.85 1.97 -5.47
C TRP A 27 17.06 2.69 -6.56
N VAL A 28 15.87 2.18 -6.85
CA VAL A 28 14.99 2.74 -7.89
C VAL A 28 13.78 3.43 -7.25
N PRO A 29 13.54 4.72 -7.55
CA PRO A 29 12.29 5.36 -7.15
C PRO A 29 11.10 4.63 -7.74
N ALA A 30 10.03 4.41 -6.97
CA ALA A 30 8.84 3.71 -7.44
C ALA A 30 8.20 4.37 -8.68
N GLY A 31 8.27 5.70 -8.80
CA GLY A 31 7.81 6.41 -10.00
C GLY A 31 8.64 6.15 -11.26
N ALA A 32 9.91 5.73 -11.12
CA ALA A 32 10.82 5.47 -12.23
C ALA A 32 10.61 4.10 -12.88
N VAL A 33 9.92 3.15 -12.22
CA VAL A 33 9.68 1.82 -12.80
C VAL A 33 8.60 1.81 -13.89
N ARG A 34 7.92 2.95 -14.11
CA ARG A 34 6.79 3.04 -15.04
C ARG A 34 7.17 2.65 -16.46
N ASN A 35 8.23 3.26 -17.00
CA ASN A 35 8.67 3.03 -18.38
C ASN A 35 9.06 1.55 -18.61
N TRP A 36 9.74 0.96 -17.63
CA TRP A 36 10.03 -0.47 -17.61
C TRP A 36 8.75 -1.33 -17.62
N CYS A 37 7.76 -0.99 -16.79
CA CYS A 37 6.48 -1.71 -16.73
C CYS A 37 5.69 -1.60 -18.04
N ASP A 38 5.80 -0.45 -18.71
CA ASP A 38 5.13 -0.17 -19.97
C ASP A 38 5.88 -0.77 -21.18
N GLY A 39 7.08 -1.31 -20.96
CA GLY A 39 7.94 -1.86 -22.01
C GLY A 39 8.55 -0.80 -22.92
N ASP A 40 8.59 0.46 -22.47
CA ASP A 40 9.08 1.61 -23.22
C ASP A 40 10.35 2.18 -22.59
N LEU A 41 11.47 1.47 -22.80
CA LEU A 41 12.78 1.90 -22.30
C LEU A 41 13.42 3.01 -23.15
N LEU A 42 12.82 3.40 -24.27
CA LEU A 42 13.36 4.46 -25.12
C LEU A 42 13.34 5.80 -24.38
N VAL A 43 12.28 6.05 -23.61
CA VAL A 43 12.16 7.26 -22.79
C VAL A 43 13.27 7.31 -21.73
N ASP A 44 13.58 6.19 -21.08
CA ASP A 44 14.69 6.10 -20.11
C ASP A 44 16.04 6.36 -20.78
N TRP A 45 16.26 5.77 -21.95
CA TRP A 45 17.49 5.98 -22.72
C TRP A 45 17.65 7.42 -23.18
N LEU A 46 16.58 8.05 -23.69
CA LEU A 46 16.62 9.45 -24.12
C LEU A 46 16.86 10.40 -22.94
N ALA A 47 16.30 10.11 -21.77
CA ALA A 47 16.53 10.90 -20.57
C ALA A 47 17.99 10.86 -20.11
N GLU A 48 18.64 9.69 -20.18
CA GLU A 48 20.03 9.50 -19.72
C GLU A 48 21.07 9.90 -20.78
N TYR A 49 20.86 9.51 -22.03
CA TYR A 49 21.87 9.58 -23.10
C TYR A 49 21.48 10.49 -24.26
N GLY A 50 20.25 11.01 -24.31
CA GLY A 50 19.74 11.76 -25.45
C GLY A 50 20.60 12.98 -25.80
N GLU A 51 20.94 13.80 -24.81
CA GLU A 51 21.77 15.00 -25.02
C GLU A 51 23.17 14.67 -25.54
N GLN A 52 23.78 13.59 -25.03
CA GLN A 52 25.10 13.11 -25.49
C GLN A 52 25.07 12.66 -26.96
N HIS A 53 23.90 12.25 -27.45
CA HIS A 53 23.68 11.81 -28.84
C HIS A 53 23.06 12.90 -29.71
N GLY A 54 23.05 14.15 -29.25
CA GLY A 54 22.58 15.30 -30.04
C GLY A 54 21.07 15.51 -30.04
N PHE A 55 20.30 14.74 -29.26
CA PHE A 55 18.89 15.04 -29.02
C PHE A 55 18.78 16.22 -28.07
N ARG A 56 17.86 17.14 -28.35
CA ARG A 56 17.55 18.27 -27.47
C ARG A 56 16.14 18.08 -26.93
N ARG A 57 15.96 18.27 -25.64
CA ARG A 57 14.64 18.25 -25.02
C ARG A 57 13.76 19.37 -25.57
N ASP A 58 12.46 19.09 -25.67
CA ASP A 58 11.48 20.02 -26.24
C ASP A 58 11.41 21.34 -25.46
N ASP A 59 11.59 21.30 -24.14
CA ASP A 59 11.62 22.48 -23.25
C ASP A 59 12.86 23.38 -23.45
N HIS A 60 13.86 22.91 -24.20
CA HIS A 60 15.07 23.66 -24.54
C HIS A 60 15.10 24.15 -26.00
N LEU A 61 14.03 23.91 -26.78
CA LEU A 61 13.96 24.34 -28.17
C LEU A 61 13.58 25.83 -28.30
N PRO A 62 14.13 26.55 -29.29
CA PRO A 62 13.65 27.89 -29.64
C PRO A 62 12.17 27.84 -30.02
N GLY A 63 11.34 28.61 -29.33
CA GLY A 63 9.89 28.63 -29.53
C GLY A 63 9.11 27.73 -28.57
N TYR A 64 9.76 27.05 -27.62
CA TYR A 64 9.04 26.45 -26.49
C TYR A 64 8.29 27.53 -25.72
N ASP A 65 6.98 27.33 -25.59
CA ASP A 65 6.12 28.17 -24.77
C ASP A 65 5.48 27.31 -23.68
N ARG A 66 5.86 27.65 -22.45
CA ARG A 66 5.43 27.00 -21.21
C ARG A 66 3.91 27.00 -21.04
N VAL A 67 3.19 27.92 -21.67
CA VAL A 67 1.73 27.99 -21.62
C VAL A 67 1.09 26.77 -22.30
N PHE A 68 1.74 26.21 -23.32
CA PHE A 68 1.25 25.05 -24.08
C PHE A 68 1.86 23.72 -23.62
N ASP A 69 2.60 23.71 -22.51
CA ASP A 69 3.16 22.50 -21.91
C ASP A 69 2.06 21.72 -21.15
N LEU A 70 1.44 20.77 -21.87
CA LEU A 70 0.37 19.93 -21.34
C LEU A 70 0.82 19.08 -20.13
N PRO A 71 1.96 18.34 -20.15
CA PRO A 71 2.44 17.62 -18.98
C PRO A 71 2.54 18.50 -17.74
N ARG A 72 3.12 19.70 -17.88
CA ARG A 72 3.24 20.66 -16.79
C ARG A 72 1.88 21.11 -16.28
N PHE A 73 0.94 21.42 -17.17
CA PHE A 73 -0.42 21.78 -16.80
C PHE A 73 -1.10 20.66 -16.01
N LEU A 74 -1.02 19.40 -16.48
CA LEU A 74 -1.62 18.25 -15.82
C LEU A 74 -1.01 17.99 -14.43
N MET A 75 0.31 18.15 -14.27
CA MET A 75 0.97 18.04 -12.96
C MET A 75 0.45 19.11 -11.97
N GLU A 76 0.30 20.35 -12.44
CA GLU A 76 -0.22 21.45 -11.61
C GLU A 76 -1.68 21.21 -11.21
N GLN A 77 -2.53 20.75 -12.13
CA GLN A 77 -3.91 20.35 -11.79
C GLN A 77 -3.94 19.16 -10.82
N GLY A 78 -3.04 18.20 -11.01
CA GLY A 78 -2.83 17.07 -10.09
C GLY A 78 -2.57 17.53 -8.66
N ARG A 79 -1.62 18.45 -8.47
CA ARG A 79 -1.28 18.99 -7.14
C ARG A 79 -2.45 19.73 -6.49
N ARG A 80 -3.20 20.53 -7.27
CA ARG A 80 -4.38 21.25 -6.77
C ARG A 80 -5.48 20.28 -6.34
N PHE A 81 -5.71 19.24 -7.14
CA PHE A 81 -6.69 18.20 -6.84
C PHE A 81 -6.31 17.42 -5.57
N GLU A 82 -5.04 16.99 -5.45
CA GLU A 82 -4.54 16.32 -4.25
C GLU A 82 -4.72 17.19 -3.01
N GLN A 83 -4.38 18.48 -3.10
CA GLN A 83 -4.57 19.42 -1.99
C GLN A 83 -6.04 19.59 -1.60
N ALA A 84 -6.94 19.72 -2.56
CA ALA A 84 -8.38 19.81 -2.31
C ALA A 84 -8.93 18.52 -1.68
N LEU A 85 -8.49 17.35 -2.16
CA LEU A 85 -8.85 16.06 -1.59
C LEU A 85 -8.37 15.94 -0.13
N LEU A 86 -7.15 16.37 0.18
CA LEU A 86 -6.64 16.35 1.55
C LEU A 86 -7.47 17.22 2.49
N VAL A 87 -7.90 18.40 2.04
CA VAL A 87 -8.80 19.28 2.81
C VAL A 87 -10.14 18.59 3.08
N ASP A 88 -10.72 17.93 2.06
CA ASP A 88 -11.97 17.19 2.21
C ASP A 88 -11.84 15.98 3.15
N LEU A 89 -10.74 15.23 3.07
CA LEU A 89 -10.46 14.11 3.98
C LEU A 89 -10.28 14.59 5.43
N GLN A 90 -9.59 15.72 5.64
CA GLN A 90 -9.38 16.31 6.98
C GLN A 90 -10.67 16.71 7.68
N ALA A 91 -11.73 17.04 6.92
CA ALA A 91 -13.04 17.34 7.49
C ALA A 91 -13.74 16.09 8.07
N ARG A 92 -13.31 14.89 7.68
CA ARG A 92 -13.95 13.60 8.03
C ARG A 92 -13.10 12.77 8.98
N TRP A 93 -11.78 12.75 8.78
CA TRP A 93 -10.85 11.98 9.60
C TRP A 93 -9.55 12.74 9.87
N PRO A 94 -8.86 12.46 10.99
CA PRO A 94 -7.49 12.94 11.21
C PRO A 94 -6.56 12.50 10.09
N VAL A 95 -5.88 13.45 9.44
CA VAL A 95 -4.87 13.16 8.41
C VAL A 95 -3.48 13.45 8.97
N THR A 96 -2.64 12.42 9.05
CA THR A 96 -1.23 12.57 9.44
C THR A 96 -0.39 12.80 8.20
N ARG A 97 0.18 13.99 8.04
CA ARG A 97 1.11 14.27 6.93
C ARG A 97 2.55 13.95 7.35
N ILE A 98 3.25 13.13 6.57
CA ILE A 98 4.64 12.75 6.87
C ILE A 98 5.62 13.62 6.09
N SER A 99 5.65 13.51 4.77
CA SER A 99 6.55 14.30 3.95
C SER A 99 5.92 15.63 3.49
N THR A 100 6.73 16.67 3.52
CA THR A 100 6.42 18.01 2.99
C THR A 100 7.35 18.40 1.85
N ARG A 101 8.49 17.72 1.69
CA ARG A 101 9.51 18.04 0.68
C ARG A 101 9.95 16.80 -0.12
N PRO A 102 10.27 16.96 -1.42
CA PRO A 102 10.69 15.84 -2.27
C PRO A 102 11.92 15.07 -1.78
N ASP A 103 12.89 15.75 -1.13
CA ASP A 103 14.13 15.14 -0.64
C ASP A 103 13.91 14.18 0.53
N GLU A 104 12.78 14.28 1.23
CA GLU A 104 12.42 13.39 2.33
C GLU A 104 12.04 11.98 1.86
N ALA A 105 11.87 11.75 0.55
CA ALA A 105 11.66 10.41 0.00
C ALA A 105 12.78 9.43 0.38
N ARG A 106 14.00 9.93 0.58
CA ARG A 106 15.16 9.17 1.04
C ARG A 106 15.38 9.26 2.55
N SER A 107 14.53 9.93 3.32
CA SER A 107 14.71 10.11 4.76
C SER A 107 14.32 8.85 5.54
N LEU A 108 15.26 8.32 6.34
CA LEU A 108 14.98 7.19 7.24
C LEU A 108 13.97 7.61 8.30
N ALA A 109 14.15 8.81 8.88
CA ALA A 109 13.26 9.34 9.89
C ALA A 109 11.81 9.48 9.38
N ALA A 110 11.62 9.88 8.11
CA ALA A 110 10.28 9.98 7.52
C ALA A 110 9.65 8.59 7.28
N ALA A 111 10.45 7.60 6.85
CA ALA A 111 9.98 6.22 6.72
C ALA A 111 9.58 5.64 8.09
N GLU A 112 10.36 5.92 9.13
CA GLU A 112 10.04 5.51 10.50
C GLU A 112 8.80 6.22 11.04
N ALA A 113 8.63 7.51 10.77
CA ALA A 113 7.42 8.26 11.14
C ALA A 113 6.17 7.70 10.44
N THR A 114 6.30 7.25 9.19
CA THR A 114 5.22 6.53 8.49
C THR A 114 4.85 5.24 9.22
N TRP A 115 5.84 4.44 9.60
CA TRP A 115 5.62 3.22 10.39
C TRP A 115 4.97 3.50 11.75
N ASP A 116 5.45 4.52 12.47
CA ASP A 116 4.92 4.88 13.78
C ASP A 116 3.47 5.38 13.68
N ALA A 117 3.13 6.15 12.65
CA ALA A 117 1.76 6.55 12.35
C ALA A 117 0.85 5.35 12.03
N MET A 118 1.35 4.40 11.23
CA MET A 118 0.64 3.16 10.94
C MET A 118 0.38 2.35 12.20
N LYS A 119 1.41 2.14 13.03
CA LYS A 119 1.36 1.42 14.31
C LYS A 119 0.44 2.09 15.33
N GLY A 120 0.39 3.41 15.33
CA GLY A 120 -0.54 4.23 16.12
C GLY A 120 -1.98 4.15 15.64
N GLY A 121 -2.23 3.57 14.46
CA GLY A 121 -3.57 3.44 13.90
C GLY A 121 -4.11 4.73 13.28
N ALA A 122 -3.27 5.62 12.75
CA ALA A 122 -3.74 6.81 12.03
C ALA A 122 -4.73 6.42 10.90
N PRO A 123 -5.90 7.05 10.76
CA PRO A 123 -6.89 6.61 9.77
C PRO A 123 -6.44 6.90 8.33
N VAL A 124 -5.81 8.06 8.13
CA VAL A 124 -5.27 8.50 6.84
C VAL A 124 -3.86 9.06 7.08
N ILE A 125 -2.89 8.61 6.28
CA ILE A 125 -1.52 9.12 6.30
C ILE A 125 -1.21 9.67 4.91
N ALA A 126 -0.91 10.96 4.82
CA ALA A 126 -0.60 11.64 3.56
C ALA A 126 0.91 11.79 3.34
N SER A 127 1.33 11.70 2.08
CA SER A 127 2.74 11.81 1.67
C SER A 127 3.64 10.85 2.48
N ALA A 128 3.24 9.58 2.51
CA ALA A 128 3.86 8.54 3.31
C ALA A 128 5.15 8.03 2.66
N VAL A 129 6.27 8.05 3.39
CA VAL A 129 7.57 7.62 2.86
C VAL A 129 7.72 6.11 3.05
N LEU A 130 8.00 5.41 1.95
CA LEU A 130 8.09 3.96 1.90
C LEU A 130 9.44 3.51 1.36
N ARG A 131 9.96 2.43 1.94
CA ARG A 131 11.17 1.74 1.48
C ARG A 131 10.90 0.24 1.42
N ASP A 132 11.44 -0.41 0.39
CA ASP A 132 11.49 -1.87 0.24
C ASP A 132 12.95 -2.28 -0.01
N PRO A 133 13.69 -2.61 1.07
CA PRO A 133 15.06 -3.12 0.98
C PRO A 133 15.22 -4.38 0.14
N GLU A 134 14.16 -5.19 0.02
CA GLU A 134 14.20 -6.45 -0.74
C GLU A 134 14.29 -6.18 -2.23
N ARG A 135 13.54 -5.17 -2.71
CA ARG A 135 13.55 -4.73 -4.12
C ARG A 135 14.45 -3.54 -4.38
N ARG A 136 15.01 -2.94 -3.33
CA ARG A 136 15.71 -1.65 -3.37
C ARG A 136 14.87 -0.57 -4.02
N THR A 137 13.59 -0.53 -3.68
CA THR A 137 12.68 0.51 -4.17
C THR A 137 12.25 1.45 -3.05
N PHE A 138 12.04 2.71 -3.38
CA PHE A 138 11.62 3.72 -2.42
C PHE A 138 10.70 4.74 -3.07
N GLY A 139 9.96 5.49 -2.26
CA GLY A 139 9.12 6.57 -2.77
C GLY A 139 8.22 7.17 -1.72
N VAL A 140 7.41 8.12 -2.18
CA VAL A 140 6.36 8.75 -1.39
C VAL A 140 5.03 8.34 -1.98
N ALA A 141 4.20 7.68 -1.18
CA ALA A 141 2.81 7.41 -1.55
C ALA A 141 1.95 8.63 -1.26
N ASP A 142 1.02 8.96 -2.16
CA ASP A 142 0.09 10.08 -1.96
C ASP A 142 -0.69 9.89 -0.66
N LEU A 143 -1.28 8.69 -0.48
CA LEU A 143 -2.02 8.30 0.71
C LEU A 143 -1.73 6.85 1.12
N LEU A 144 -1.65 6.60 2.43
CA LEU A 144 -1.94 5.32 3.05
C LEU A 144 -3.25 5.45 3.81
N VAL A 145 -4.23 4.63 3.48
CA VAL A 145 -5.54 4.67 4.13
C VAL A 145 -5.79 3.34 4.83
N ARG A 146 -6.26 3.42 6.07
CA ARG A 146 -6.60 2.24 6.88
C ARG A 146 -7.82 1.53 6.28
N SER A 147 -7.82 0.20 6.32
CA SER A 147 -8.75 -0.61 5.52
C SER A 147 -10.24 -0.39 5.84
N ASP A 148 -10.59 -0.07 7.08
CA ASP A 148 -11.95 0.32 7.48
C ASP A 148 -12.38 1.66 6.88
N ILE A 149 -11.50 2.65 6.90
CA ILE A 149 -11.75 3.98 6.34
C ILE A 149 -11.93 3.91 4.82
N LEU A 150 -11.19 3.04 4.14
CA LEU A 150 -11.39 2.77 2.71
C LEU A 150 -12.77 2.20 2.40
N GLY A 151 -13.24 1.27 3.24
CA GLY A 151 -14.59 0.69 3.09
C GLY A 151 -15.70 1.72 3.29
N GLU A 152 -15.49 2.71 4.15
CA GLU A 152 -16.42 3.84 4.32
C GLU A 152 -16.33 4.86 3.17
N LEU A 153 -15.11 5.17 2.72
CA LEU A 153 -14.87 6.18 1.69
C LEU A 153 -15.39 5.76 0.31
N CYS A 154 -15.20 4.50 -0.07
CA CYS A 154 -15.57 3.97 -1.38
C CYS A 154 -16.08 2.51 -1.26
N PRO A 155 -17.25 2.28 -0.64
CA PRO A 155 -17.75 0.93 -0.36
C PRO A 155 -17.86 0.06 -1.61
N ASP A 156 -18.34 0.64 -2.71
CA ASP A 156 -18.54 -0.08 -3.97
C ASP A 156 -17.23 -0.52 -4.64
N ALA A 157 -16.12 0.18 -4.39
CA ALA A 157 -14.82 -0.15 -4.96
C ALA A 157 -14.20 -1.42 -4.34
N PHE A 158 -14.70 -1.84 -3.18
CA PHE A 158 -14.15 -2.95 -2.39
C PHE A 158 -15.14 -4.09 -2.16
N ILE A 159 -16.22 -4.16 -2.96
CA ILE A 159 -17.15 -5.29 -2.91
C ILE A 159 -16.39 -6.58 -3.23
N GLY A 160 -16.44 -7.54 -2.30
CA GLY A 160 -15.74 -8.83 -2.40
C GLY A 160 -14.27 -8.79 -2.01
N ASP A 161 -13.76 -7.63 -1.59
CA ASP A 161 -12.39 -7.48 -1.13
C ASP A 161 -12.26 -7.73 0.38
N GLN A 162 -11.15 -8.33 0.80
CA GLN A 162 -10.92 -8.65 2.20
C GLN A 162 -10.24 -7.47 2.90
N LEU A 163 -11.06 -6.49 3.30
CA LEU A 163 -10.62 -5.32 4.08
C LEU A 163 -10.23 -5.68 5.54
N GLU A 164 -10.62 -6.87 6.00
CA GLU A 164 -10.40 -7.40 7.35
C GLU A 164 -9.30 -8.47 7.38
N LEU A 165 -8.17 -8.25 6.69
CA LEU A 165 -7.00 -9.12 6.88
C LEU A 165 -6.38 -8.85 8.25
N PRO A 166 -6.35 -9.83 9.18
CA PRO A 166 -5.71 -9.63 10.48
C PRO A 166 -4.21 -9.47 10.26
N VAL A 167 -3.71 -8.25 10.43
CA VAL A 167 -2.27 -8.01 10.40
C VAL A 167 -1.73 -8.26 11.79
N ALA A 168 -1.09 -9.41 11.98
CA ALA A 168 -0.49 -9.82 13.25
C ALA A 168 0.49 -8.77 13.84
N ALA A 169 1.05 -7.90 12.99
CA ALA A 169 1.97 -6.85 13.41
C ALA A 169 1.31 -5.56 13.92
N MET A 170 -0.01 -5.39 13.73
CA MET A 170 -0.73 -4.18 14.15
C MET A 170 -1.74 -4.51 15.25
N ARG A 171 -1.65 -3.83 16.40
CA ARG A 171 -2.53 -4.08 17.56
C ARG A 171 -4.01 -3.83 17.26
N HIS A 172 -4.30 -2.91 16.34
CA HIS A 172 -5.66 -2.59 15.92
C HIS A 172 -6.21 -3.56 14.85
N GLY A 173 -5.43 -4.55 14.42
CA GLY A 173 -5.87 -5.60 13.49
C GLY A 173 -6.22 -5.12 12.07
N ARG A 174 -5.93 -3.86 11.73
CA ARG A 174 -6.20 -3.26 10.42
C ARG A 174 -4.93 -3.17 9.58
N HIS A 175 -5.08 -3.33 8.27
CA HIS A 175 -4.02 -3.03 7.31
C HIS A 175 -4.21 -1.65 6.69
N TYR A 176 -3.18 -1.19 6.00
CA TYR A 176 -3.22 0.03 5.19
C TYR A 176 -3.10 -0.35 3.73
N ARG A 177 -3.71 0.46 2.87
CA ARG A 177 -3.49 0.36 1.43
C ARG A 177 -2.93 1.66 0.90
N VAL A 178 -1.99 1.52 -0.03
CA VAL A 178 -1.48 2.63 -0.83
C VAL A 178 -2.59 3.07 -1.77
N VAL A 179 -2.90 4.36 -1.75
CA VAL A 179 -3.84 5.02 -2.64
C VAL A 179 -3.07 6.09 -3.40
N ASP A 180 -3.07 5.95 -4.72
CA ASP A 180 -2.53 6.92 -5.66
C ASP A 180 -3.65 7.86 -6.11
N VAL A 181 -3.41 9.16 -5.97
CA VAL A 181 -4.39 10.21 -6.26
C VAL A 181 -4.08 10.79 -7.63
N LYS A 182 -5.03 10.66 -8.54
CA LYS A 182 -4.85 11.11 -9.93
C LYS A 182 -5.95 12.07 -10.34
N PHE A 183 -5.53 13.24 -10.79
CA PHE A 183 -6.40 14.14 -11.53
C PHE A 183 -6.62 13.57 -12.93
N SER A 184 -7.89 13.34 -13.28
CA SER A 184 -8.29 12.95 -14.63
C SER A 184 -9.56 13.70 -15.01
N THR A 185 -9.72 13.98 -16.30
CA THR A 185 -10.97 14.49 -16.83
C THR A 185 -12.00 13.35 -16.84
N LEU A 186 -13.05 13.50 -16.03
CA LEU A 186 -14.20 12.59 -16.08
C LEU A 186 -14.94 12.79 -17.41
N HIS A 187 -15.20 11.71 -18.14
CA HIS A 187 -16.12 11.71 -19.26
C HIS A 187 -17.54 11.64 -18.75
N LEU A 188 -18.40 12.58 -19.13
CA LEU A 188 -19.84 12.42 -18.95
C LEU A 188 -20.35 11.42 -19.99
N LEU A 189 -21.01 10.37 -19.52
CA LEU A 189 -21.67 9.38 -20.34
C LEU A 189 -23.05 9.90 -20.76
N LYS A 190 -23.57 9.35 -21.87
CA LYS A 190 -24.88 9.73 -22.44
C LYS A 190 -26.07 9.53 -21.49
N ASP A 191 -25.92 8.69 -20.46
CA ASP A 191 -26.91 8.42 -19.43
C ASP A 191 -26.79 9.36 -18.22
N GLY A 192 -25.93 10.37 -18.30
CA GLY A 192 -25.63 11.28 -17.19
C GLY A 192 -24.67 10.69 -16.15
N GLY A 193 -24.20 9.45 -16.36
CA GLY A 193 -23.14 8.86 -15.56
C GLY A 193 -21.78 9.51 -15.83
N LEU A 194 -20.80 9.20 -14.99
CA LEU A 194 -19.41 9.60 -15.20
C LEU A 194 -18.61 8.34 -15.55
N GLY A 195 -17.76 8.44 -16.57
CA GLY A 195 -16.78 7.44 -16.99
C GLY A 195 -15.38 8.02 -16.87
N ALA A 196 -14.40 7.20 -16.50
CA ALA A 196 -12.99 7.56 -16.66
C ALA A 196 -12.52 7.10 -18.05
N PRO A 197 -11.58 7.82 -18.70
CA PRO A 197 -10.91 7.27 -19.87
C PRO A 197 -10.28 5.94 -19.46
N ARG A 198 -10.42 4.90 -20.30
CA ARG A 198 -9.73 3.61 -20.08
C ARG A 198 -8.23 3.82 -20.21
N THR A 199 -7.57 4.30 -19.16
CA THR A 199 -6.11 4.29 -19.08
C THR A 199 -5.68 2.97 -18.43
N TRP A 200 -4.92 2.18 -19.19
CA TRP A 200 -4.36 0.86 -18.84
C TRP A 200 -5.40 -0.28 -18.67
N PRO A 201 -5.10 -1.55 -19.03
CA PRO A 201 -6.10 -2.62 -19.00
C PRO A 201 -6.44 -3.04 -17.57
N ALA A 202 -7.35 -2.30 -16.92
CA ALA A 202 -8.20 -2.86 -15.88
C ALA A 202 -9.03 -3.99 -16.53
N ALA A 203 -8.86 -5.19 -16.00
CA ALA A 203 -9.48 -6.40 -16.50
C ALA A 203 -11.01 -6.25 -16.61
N ARG A 204 -11.56 -6.90 -17.63
CA ARG A 204 -13.00 -6.91 -17.93
C ARG A 204 -13.80 -7.43 -16.72
N GLY A 205 -14.79 -6.65 -16.30
CA GLY A 205 -15.94 -7.14 -15.53
C GLY A 205 -16.37 -6.19 -14.42
N GLY A 206 -17.52 -5.53 -14.61
CA GLY A 206 -18.25 -4.82 -13.55
C GLY A 206 -18.27 -3.30 -13.71
N LYS A 207 -19.46 -2.72 -13.60
CA LYS A 207 -19.70 -1.27 -13.62
C LYS A 207 -19.05 -0.63 -12.38
N ALA A 208 -18.15 0.33 -12.57
CA ALA A 208 -17.56 1.11 -11.48
C ALA A 208 -18.34 2.44 -11.28
N PRO A 209 -18.69 2.83 -10.04
CA PRO A 209 -19.22 4.16 -9.74
C PRO A 209 -18.12 5.23 -9.67
N PRO A 210 -18.49 6.53 -9.67
CA PRO A 210 -17.61 7.60 -10.11
C PRO A 210 -16.91 8.31 -8.95
N ALA A 211 -15.79 7.71 -8.54
CA ALA A 211 -14.62 8.37 -7.97
C ALA A 211 -13.53 7.31 -8.03
N ALA A 212 -12.65 7.39 -9.04
CA ALA A 212 -11.62 6.38 -9.21
C ALA A 212 -10.49 6.61 -8.19
N ILE A 213 -10.68 6.13 -6.96
CA ILE A 213 -9.57 5.66 -6.13
C ILE A 213 -9.15 4.34 -6.76
N GLY A 214 -8.08 4.39 -7.55
CA GLY A 214 -7.50 3.19 -8.15
C GLY A 214 -6.85 2.34 -7.08
N ALA A 215 -7.57 1.35 -6.54
CA ALA A 215 -6.93 0.21 -5.88
C ALA A 215 -6.24 -0.61 -6.98
N GLY A 216 -4.93 -0.44 -7.14
CA GLY A 216 -4.14 -1.17 -8.12
C GLY A 216 -4.16 -2.67 -7.82
N ASN A 217 -5.09 -3.41 -8.43
CA ASN A 217 -5.00 -4.86 -8.54
C ASN A 217 -3.96 -5.18 -9.62
N GLY A 218 -2.80 -5.66 -9.16
CA GLY A 218 -1.68 -6.03 -10.01
C GLY A 218 -2.07 -7.09 -11.04
N SER A 219 -1.59 -6.95 -12.28
CA SER A 219 -1.55 -8.03 -13.26
C SER A 219 -0.66 -7.67 -14.47
N ARG A 220 0.65 -7.92 -14.34
CA ARG A 220 1.46 -8.80 -15.21
C ARG A 220 2.94 -8.66 -14.83
N ALA A 221 3.51 -9.73 -14.30
CA ALA A 221 4.95 -9.96 -14.09
C ALA A 221 5.80 -8.84 -13.44
N CYS A 222 5.23 -8.07 -12.51
CA CYS A 222 5.99 -7.33 -11.52
C CYS A 222 5.44 -7.71 -10.14
N HIS A 223 6.27 -8.35 -9.29
CA HIS A 223 5.82 -8.79 -7.97
C HIS A 223 5.40 -7.59 -7.13
N PRO A 224 4.15 -7.54 -6.60
CA PRO A 224 3.71 -6.43 -5.75
C PRO A 224 4.64 -6.30 -4.54
N MET A 225 4.93 -5.05 -4.14
CA MET A 225 5.62 -4.72 -2.89
C MET A 225 5.01 -5.59 -1.78
N ARG A 226 5.78 -6.57 -1.29
CA ARG A 226 5.28 -7.61 -0.37
C ARG A 226 5.14 -6.98 1.00
N MET A 227 3.95 -6.49 1.33
CA MET A 227 3.53 -6.29 2.70
C MET A 227 2.81 -7.56 3.16
N CYS A 228 3.58 -8.46 3.79
CA CYS A 228 3.24 -9.65 4.56
C CYS A 228 1.91 -10.41 4.34
N GLY A 229 2.05 -11.72 4.06
CA GLY A 229 1.11 -12.78 4.44
C GLY A 229 1.78 -14.17 4.29
N PRO A 230 1.71 -15.09 5.27
CA PRO A 230 2.33 -16.41 5.17
C PRO A 230 1.50 -17.35 4.29
N ALA A 231 2.18 -18.06 3.38
CA ALA A 231 1.62 -19.20 2.68
C ALA A 231 1.66 -20.43 3.60
N THR A 232 0.52 -20.84 4.14
CA THR A 232 0.38 -22.17 4.73
C THR A 232 0.35 -23.21 3.61
N LYS A 233 1.46 -23.93 3.42
CA LYS A 233 1.48 -25.19 2.68
C LYS A 233 0.67 -26.22 3.45
N THR A 234 -0.59 -26.44 3.08
CA THR A 234 -1.29 -27.69 3.40
C THR A 234 -0.73 -28.78 2.48
N SER A 235 0.23 -29.56 2.97
CA SER A 235 0.60 -30.83 2.36
C SER A 235 -0.58 -31.79 2.48
N ARG A 236 -1.06 -32.27 1.32
CA ARG A 236 -1.96 -33.40 1.17
C ARG A 236 -1.42 -34.60 1.97
N ALA A 237 -2.19 -35.04 2.97
CA ALA A 237 -2.12 -36.40 3.47
C ALA A 237 -3.33 -37.16 2.90
N SER A 238 -3.05 -38.19 2.15
CA SER A 238 -4.00 -39.10 1.52
C SER A 238 -4.74 -39.91 2.60
N SER A 239 -6.08 -39.92 2.56
CA SER A 239 -6.90 -40.92 3.26
C SER A 239 -7.48 -41.89 2.23
N PRO A 240 -7.36 -43.21 2.43
CA PRO A 240 -8.23 -44.19 1.78
C PRO A 240 -9.51 -44.41 2.61
N ALA A 241 -10.56 -44.82 1.89
CA ALA A 241 -11.94 -45.03 2.31
C ALA A 241 -12.13 -46.27 3.25
N PRO A 242 -13.35 -46.49 3.80
CA PRO A 242 -13.56 -47.17 5.08
C PRO A 242 -13.87 -48.67 4.98
N ALA A 243 -13.72 -49.39 6.10
CA ALA A 243 -14.30 -50.71 6.29
C ALA A 243 -14.86 -50.89 7.72
N HIS A 244 -16.10 -51.38 7.74
CA HIS A 244 -16.94 -51.99 8.78
C HIS A 244 -16.34 -52.42 10.14
N GLY A 245 -17.14 -52.29 11.22
CA GLY A 245 -16.98 -53.13 12.42
C GLY A 245 -17.64 -52.65 13.72
N SER A 246 -18.95 -52.92 13.86
CA SER A 246 -19.73 -53.35 15.04
C SER A 246 -19.35 -53.05 16.52
N ALA A 247 -20.43 -52.78 17.28
CA ALA A 247 -20.76 -53.24 18.65
C ALA A 247 -20.33 -52.44 19.92
N ALA A 248 -21.34 -51.76 20.48
CA ALA A 248 -21.80 -51.69 21.88
C ALA A 248 -20.94 -52.17 23.06
N CYS A 249 -20.83 -51.34 24.12
CA CYS A 249 -21.27 -51.67 25.49
C CYS A 249 -21.15 -50.42 26.42
N GLY A 250 -22.13 -50.20 27.31
CA GLY A 250 -22.13 -49.12 28.32
C GLY A 250 -21.41 -49.49 29.64
N PRO A 251 -21.92 -49.06 30.80
CA PRO A 251 -21.75 -47.73 31.41
C PRO A 251 -21.20 -47.79 32.86
N ARG A 252 -21.13 -46.63 33.54
CA ARG A 252 -20.98 -46.34 35.02
C ARG A 252 -19.70 -45.54 35.32
N ALA A 253 -19.62 -44.67 36.33
CA ALA A 253 -20.56 -44.00 37.24
C ALA A 253 -19.72 -43.10 38.17
N ARG A 254 -20.33 -42.01 38.69
CA ARG A 254 -20.06 -41.34 40.00
C ARG A 254 -18.64 -40.78 40.18
N SER A 255 -18.31 -39.79 41.01
CA SER A 255 -18.91 -38.90 42.01
C SER A 255 -17.73 -37.99 42.38
N GLY A 256 -17.88 -36.69 42.63
CA GLY A 256 -18.27 -36.23 43.94
C GLY A 256 -17.70 -34.83 44.19
N ALA A 257 -18.27 -34.20 45.21
CA ALA A 257 -18.36 -32.77 45.44
C ALA A 257 -17.22 -32.18 46.29
N CYS A 258 -17.29 -30.83 46.43
CA CYS A 258 -16.86 -30.03 47.59
C CYS A 258 -15.34 -29.89 47.81
N SER A 259 -14.76 -28.73 48.16
CA SER A 259 -15.29 -27.68 49.03
C SER A 259 -14.44 -26.39 48.97
N ARG A 260 -15.11 -25.33 49.43
CA ARG A 260 -14.73 -23.96 49.82
C ARG A 260 -13.31 -23.77 50.40
N SER A 261 -12.70 -22.60 50.12
CA SER A 261 -12.49 -21.52 51.11
C SER A 261 -11.69 -20.33 50.52
N ARG A 262 -12.20 -19.11 50.74
CA ARG A 262 -11.49 -17.80 50.63
C ARG A 262 -10.90 -17.44 52.03
N PRO A 263 -10.51 -16.17 52.31
CA PRO A 263 -9.25 -15.46 52.01
C PRO A 263 -8.57 -14.95 53.32
N CYS A 264 -7.39 -14.31 53.26
CA CYS A 264 -6.87 -13.33 54.25
C CYS A 264 -5.55 -12.73 53.69
N LEU A 265 -5.46 -11.42 53.44
CA LEU A 265 -5.09 -10.33 54.35
C LEU A 265 -3.59 -10.26 54.69
N SER A 266 -2.91 -9.19 54.25
CA SER A 266 -2.42 -8.08 55.09
C SER A 266 -1.05 -7.50 54.68
N SER A 267 -0.99 -6.14 54.71
CA SER A 267 0.15 -5.27 55.07
C SER A 267 1.48 -5.36 54.30
N GLY A 268 2.20 -4.29 53.98
CA GLY A 268 2.10 -2.86 54.32
C GLY A 268 3.42 -2.15 53.98
N ARG A 269 3.33 -0.82 53.81
CA ARG A 269 4.37 0.23 53.94
C ARG A 269 5.82 -0.10 53.51
N THR A 270 6.32 0.59 52.49
CA THR A 270 7.07 1.87 52.60
C THR A 270 7.18 2.49 51.21
#